data_AF-L1LDJ1-F1
#
_entry.id   AF-L1LDJ1-F1
#
_cell.length_a   1.000
_cell.length_b   1.000
_cell.length_c   1.000
_cell.angle_alpha   90.00
_cell.angle_beta   90.00
_cell.angle_gamma   90.00
#
_symmetry.space_group_name_H-M   'P 1'
#
loop_
_entity.id
_entity.type
_entity.pdbx_description
1 polymer ?
#
loop_
_entity_poly.entity_id
_entity_poly.type
_entity_poly.pdbx_seq_one_letter_code
_entity_poly.pdbx_strand_id
1 'polypeptide(L)'
;MTVRDVTVDIGQDNKTNDYTTYYRDKDENSITLNKRVDPYINDEEPLKGYKLYEHRTPHGFWPWEASYKVGKVKYREVQQNIEYSSSDKNQPYIKVTVIYWKNDESNEFPLLLGLHFGIKKSFYTKKDPYYTNNDWEPENSLSNSSKTGNYKNVLDKLNTKFKDLVVVNLKTNKDESYCGHPSLDCFKAPKSNSGEHTCAGNTVKFPAISVKEKKNRPFSGYTKFKHSFKTGKMRLFTTYGGTSYIPFKDPILSKECKSVSVYYGSRDDGIRKPLLLEVPVQENSFPKYKHYTLNDGAWKYDESIKEYNLAHELDELNCRYNSVATVDISQKTNYCCKYKTSEHKERVFVERKTISMNIPSGYELYEHRPNETPEPFFNGNRFRDGSNDHRWPGGPIIGISKVFVYFSGSDPILISVKHSSGHKWFKRRPCRGYGYCVWTGKDLDTIEGINPEGRSDAIYTALKKISETLTQKCTHPLYSQYGSSLCLEYNRCYIDKYIFPDNEDLTEDFDFGTGPFDFLNYYDHTLDFSDSSVYYRVRSFVESYGEKFISDISDVDYYKIGEEDETEGLGPGAITGISVASLGTGGGLMGFGIWKLWPVFAALL
;
A
#
# COMPACT_ATOMS: atom_id res chain seq x y z
N MET A 1 8.08 -32.46 49.47
CA MET A 1 8.47 -31.23 48.75
C MET A 1 7.34 -30.91 47.77
N THR A 2 6.72 -29.74 47.89
CA THR A 2 5.64 -29.34 46.96
C THR A 2 6.27 -28.87 45.66
N VAL A 3 5.94 -29.52 44.55
CA VAL A 3 6.36 -29.10 43.21
C VAL A 3 5.34 -28.10 42.69
N ARG A 4 5.76 -26.87 42.39
CA ARG A 4 4.91 -25.83 41.80
C ARG A 4 5.01 -25.83 40.29
N ASP A 5 3.87 -25.74 39.63
CA ASP A 5 3.78 -25.53 38.18
C ASP A 5 4.01 -24.06 37.85
N VAL A 6 4.85 -23.80 36.86
CA VAL A 6 5.17 -22.47 36.32
C VAL A 6 4.64 -22.39 34.89
N THR A 7 3.97 -21.28 34.58
CA THR A 7 3.54 -20.98 33.21
C THR A 7 4.53 -20.05 32.52
N VAL A 8 5.26 -20.57 31.55
CA VAL A 8 6.24 -19.79 30.79
C VAL A 8 5.60 -19.16 29.56
N ASP A 9 5.51 -17.84 29.52
CA ASP A 9 5.18 -17.11 28.29
C ASP A 9 6.44 -16.84 27.45
N ILE A 10 6.56 -17.49 26.29
CA ILE A 10 7.66 -17.33 25.35
C ILE A 10 7.55 -16.04 24.51
N GLY A 11 6.42 -15.35 24.53
CA GLY A 11 6.24 -14.06 23.85
C GLY A 11 6.82 -12.87 24.62
N GLN A 12 7.31 -13.10 25.85
CA GLN A 12 7.96 -12.06 26.65
C GLN A 12 9.26 -11.60 25.98
N ASP A 13 9.47 -10.28 25.96
CA ASP A 13 10.67 -9.68 25.39
C ASP A 13 11.51 -8.97 26.45
N ASN A 14 12.81 -9.00 26.21
CA ASN A 14 13.80 -8.25 26.96
C ASN A 14 14.37 -7.16 26.06
N LYS A 15 13.92 -5.92 26.32
CA LYS A 15 14.30 -4.74 25.54
C LYS A 15 15.79 -4.41 25.64
N THR A 16 16.46 -4.89 26.68
CA THR A 16 17.91 -4.69 26.87
C THR A 16 18.66 -5.93 26.42
N ASN A 17 19.57 -5.78 25.47
CA ASN A 17 20.46 -6.88 25.08
C ASN A 17 21.38 -7.22 26.27
N ASP A 18 21.55 -8.52 26.55
CA ASP A 18 22.53 -9.07 27.48
C ASP A 18 22.30 -8.86 28.99
N TYR A 19 21.14 -8.36 29.40
CA TYR A 19 20.76 -8.32 30.83
C TYR A 19 19.77 -9.41 31.18
N THR A 20 19.87 -9.95 32.38
CA THR A 20 18.83 -10.80 32.95
C THR A 20 17.65 -9.95 33.39
N THR A 21 16.46 -10.24 32.88
CA THR A 21 15.20 -9.66 33.37
C THR A 21 14.36 -10.72 34.07
N TYR A 22 13.28 -10.28 34.70
CA TYR A 22 12.35 -11.15 35.42
C TYR A 22 10.92 -10.74 35.08
N TYR A 23 10.04 -11.73 34.95
CA TYR A 23 8.61 -11.50 34.88
C TYR A 23 7.89 -12.52 35.76
N ARG A 24 6.61 -12.27 36.06
CA ARG A 24 5.80 -13.16 36.89
C ARG A 24 4.76 -13.84 36.03
N ASP A 25 4.51 -15.12 36.31
CA ASP A 25 3.33 -15.79 35.78
C ASP A 25 2.07 -15.41 36.58
N LYS A 26 0.92 -16.01 36.22
CA LYS A 26 -0.36 -15.71 36.89
C LYS A 26 -0.41 -16.13 38.35
N ASP A 27 0.47 -17.02 38.76
CA ASP A 27 0.59 -17.53 40.13
C ASP A 27 1.71 -16.80 40.90
N GLU A 28 2.16 -15.65 40.39
CA GLU A 28 3.20 -14.78 40.95
C GLU A 28 4.60 -15.44 41.04
N ASN A 29 4.83 -16.56 40.33
CA ASN A 29 6.13 -17.20 40.27
C ASN A 29 7.09 -16.37 39.41
N SER A 30 8.28 -16.07 39.94
CA SER A 30 9.29 -15.28 39.23
C SER A 30 10.05 -16.12 38.19
N ILE A 31 9.95 -15.75 36.92
CA ILE A 31 10.65 -16.40 35.81
C ILE A 31 11.81 -15.51 35.38
N THR A 32 13.01 -16.08 35.37
CA THR A 32 14.21 -15.40 34.84
C THR A 32 14.20 -15.47 33.32
N LEU A 33 14.44 -14.33 32.66
CA LEU A 33 14.50 -14.19 31.21
C LEU A 33 15.87 -13.67 30.76
N ASN A 34 16.57 -14.45 29.94
CA ASN A 34 17.84 -14.04 29.34
C ASN A 34 17.71 -13.99 27.83
N LYS A 35 18.13 -12.89 27.21
CA LYS A 35 18.17 -12.72 25.75
C LYS A 35 19.61 -12.74 25.27
N ARG A 36 19.88 -13.43 24.16
CA ARG A 36 21.16 -13.43 23.46
C ARG A 36 20.93 -13.23 21.97
N VAL A 37 21.59 -12.24 21.38
CA VAL A 37 21.57 -12.00 19.93
C VAL A 37 22.79 -12.66 19.30
N ASP A 38 22.60 -13.31 18.15
CA ASP A 38 23.63 -14.11 17.48
C ASP A 38 24.30 -15.11 18.46
N PRO A 39 23.51 -15.99 19.13
CA PRO A 39 23.96 -16.75 20.30
C PRO A 39 24.97 -17.84 19.94
N TYR A 40 25.92 -18.08 20.84
CA TYR A 40 26.83 -19.23 20.83
C TYR A 40 26.19 -20.43 21.55
N ILE A 41 26.14 -21.60 20.91
CA ILE A 41 25.62 -22.85 21.50
C ILE A 41 26.72 -23.89 21.57
N ASN A 42 27.47 -23.91 22.69
CA ASN A 42 28.55 -24.84 23.01
C ASN A 42 29.75 -24.91 22.02
N ASP A 43 29.77 -24.13 20.94
CA ASP A 43 30.85 -24.06 19.94
C ASP A 43 31.39 -22.61 19.75
N GLU A 44 32.43 -22.46 18.93
CA GLU A 44 33.11 -21.19 18.59
C GLU A 44 32.36 -20.29 17.58
N GLU A 45 31.34 -20.79 16.87
CA GLU A 45 30.60 -19.97 15.90
C GLU A 45 29.22 -19.53 16.44
N PRO A 46 28.82 -18.25 16.25
CA PRO A 46 27.51 -17.77 16.63
C PRO A 46 26.43 -18.17 15.61
N LEU A 47 25.20 -18.39 16.08
CA LEU A 47 24.02 -18.50 15.23
C LEU A 47 23.61 -17.13 14.69
N LYS A 48 24.35 -16.62 13.70
CA LYS A 48 24.10 -15.32 13.06
C LYS A 48 22.69 -15.26 12.45
N GLY A 49 22.00 -14.15 12.66
CA GLY A 49 20.65 -13.92 12.15
C GLY A 49 19.53 -14.41 13.06
N TYR A 50 19.87 -14.81 14.29
CA TYR A 50 18.91 -15.31 15.27
C TYR A 50 19.09 -14.65 16.63
N LYS A 51 18.04 -14.76 17.45
CA LYS A 51 18.09 -14.43 18.88
C LYS A 51 17.47 -15.57 19.68
N LEU A 52 18.06 -15.83 20.84
CA LEU A 52 17.67 -16.89 21.76
C LEU A 52 17.21 -16.27 23.07
N TYR A 53 16.03 -16.68 23.52
CA TYR A 53 15.53 -16.38 24.86
C TYR A 53 15.59 -17.64 25.72
N GLU A 54 16.11 -17.50 26.93
CA GLU A 54 16.07 -18.55 27.95
C GLU A 54 15.17 -18.11 29.11
N HIS A 55 14.10 -18.87 29.35
CA HIS A 55 13.18 -18.71 30.45
C HIS A 55 13.50 -19.79 31.49
N ARG A 56 13.88 -19.39 32.71
CA ARG A 56 14.21 -20.34 33.80
C ARG A 56 13.21 -20.17 34.92
N THR A 57 12.67 -21.29 35.39
CA THR A 57 11.86 -21.31 36.61
C THR A 57 12.71 -20.89 37.80
N PRO A 58 12.10 -20.40 38.91
CA PRO A 58 12.87 -20.13 40.12
C PRO A 58 13.68 -21.36 40.52
N HIS A 59 14.95 -21.17 40.82
CA HIS A 59 15.77 -22.20 41.42
C HIS A 59 15.73 -22.02 42.92
N GLY A 60 15.24 -23.03 43.65
CA GLY A 60 15.38 -23.03 45.09
C GLY A 60 16.87 -23.13 45.44
N PHE A 61 17.40 -22.14 46.15
CA PHE A 61 18.80 -22.15 46.59
C PHE A 61 19.04 -23.21 47.67
N TRP A 62 17.99 -23.55 48.43
CA TRP A 62 18.07 -24.49 49.54
C TRP A 62 17.30 -25.79 49.30
N PRO A 63 17.76 -26.95 49.85
CA PRO A 63 17.09 -28.25 49.69
C PRO A 63 15.67 -28.36 50.23
N TRP A 64 15.17 -27.35 50.95
CA TRP A 64 13.82 -27.31 51.50
C TRP A 64 12.88 -26.34 50.77
N GLU A 65 13.40 -25.55 49.82
CA GLU A 65 12.56 -24.63 49.04
C GLU A 65 11.67 -25.40 48.06
N ALA A 66 10.54 -24.79 47.67
CA ALA A 66 9.65 -25.40 46.69
C ALA A 66 10.43 -25.71 45.40
N SER A 67 10.25 -26.90 44.84
CA SER A 67 10.74 -27.20 43.50
C SER A 67 9.76 -26.63 42.48
N TYR A 68 10.27 -26.12 41.37
CA TYR A 68 9.47 -25.56 40.30
C TYR A 68 9.60 -26.41 39.05
N LYS A 69 8.53 -26.53 38.29
CA LYS A 69 8.51 -27.17 36.99
C LYS A 69 7.76 -26.33 35.97
N VAL A 70 8.14 -26.42 34.71
CA VAL A 70 7.38 -25.86 33.59
C VAL A 70 6.13 -26.71 33.41
N GLY A 71 4.99 -26.18 33.84
CA GLY A 71 3.69 -26.84 33.70
C GLY A 71 3.02 -26.50 32.36
N LYS A 72 3.18 -25.26 31.89
CA LYS A 72 2.58 -24.76 30.64
C LYS A 72 3.53 -23.84 29.90
N VAL A 73 3.46 -23.87 28.57
CA VAL A 73 4.09 -22.88 27.71
C VAL A 73 3.00 -22.10 26.98
N LYS A 74 3.10 -20.77 27.01
CA LYS A 74 2.19 -19.84 26.34
C LYS A 74 2.97 -18.92 25.42
N TYR A 75 2.29 -18.35 24.45
CA TYR A 75 2.77 -17.25 23.63
C TYR A 75 1.70 -16.15 23.68
N ARG A 76 2.01 -15.00 24.30
CA ARG A 76 1.07 -13.87 24.45
C ARG A 76 -0.29 -14.32 24.99
N GLU A 77 -0.25 -14.98 26.14
CA GLU A 77 -1.41 -15.60 26.81
C GLU A 77 -2.04 -16.83 26.15
N VAL A 78 -1.65 -17.17 24.92
CA VAL A 78 -2.20 -18.31 24.17
C VAL A 78 -1.39 -19.57 24.44
N GLN A 79 -2.03 -20.62 24.94
CA GLN A 79 -1.37 -21.90 25.23
C GLN A 79 -0.81 -22.55 23.97
N GLN A 80 0.42 -23.06 24.08
CA GLN A 80 1.12 -23.78 23.01
C GLN A 80 0.83 -25.28 23.10
N ASN A 81 0.52 -25.89 21.96
CA ASN A 81 0.20 -27.32 21.84
C ASN A 81 1.50 -28.11 21.66
N ILE A 82 2.16 -28.37 22.78
CA ILE A 82 3.41 -29.13 22.82
C ILE A 82 3.12 -30.45 23.52
N GLU A 83 3.48 -31.55 22.88
CA GLU A 83 3.39 -32.86 23.50
C GLU A 83 4.50 -33.01 24.54
N TYR A 84 4.12 -33.03 25.82
CA TYR A 84 5.04 -33.29 26.91
C TYR A 84 5.43 -34.77 26.89
N SER A 85 6.47 -35.11 26.14
CA SER A 85 6.98 -36.49 26.02
C SER A 85 7.69 -37.01 27.28
N SER A 86 7.58 -36.29 28.41
CA SER A 86 8.05 -36.74 29.72
C SER A 86 7.09 -37.80 30.26
N SER A 87 7.27 -39.04 29.80
CA SER A 87 6.71 -40.21 30.48
C SER A 87 7.26 -40.35 31.92
N ASP A 88 8.42 -39.72 32.17
CA ASP A 88 9.10 -39.72 33.46
C ASP A 88 8.64 -38.55 34.33
N LYS A 89 7.58 -38.78 35.12
CA LYS A 89 7.04 -37.83 36.12
C LYS A 89 8.10 -37.31 37.12
N ASN A 90 9.25 -37.99 37.22
CA ASN A 90 10.31 -37.62 38.15
C ASN A 90 11.27 -36.57 37.57
N GLN A 91 11.10 -36.15 36.32
CA GLN A 91 12.05 -35.31 35.59
C GLN A 91 11.40 -34.04 35.00
N PRO A 92 10.95 -33.11 35.86
CA PRO A 92 10.23 -31.92 35.43
C PRO A 92 11.12 -30.93 34.68
N TYR A 93 10.75 -30.50 33.47
CA TYR A 93 11.45 -29.41 32.78
C TYR A 93 11.53 -28.15 33.67
N ILE A 94 12.71 -27.52 33.74
CA ILE A 94 12.98 -26.33 34.58
C ILE A 94 13.37 -25.09 33.76
N LYS A 95 13.59 -25.28 32.45
CA LYS A 95 14.01 -24.22 31.54
C LYS A 95 13.35 -24.42 30.19
N VAL A 96 12.88 -23.31 29.62
CA VAL A 96 12.38 -23.21 28.25
C VAL A 96 13.33 -22.31 27.48
N THR A 97 13.68 -22.69 26.26
CA THR A 97 14.43 -21.86 25.33
C THR A 97 13.61 -21.66 24.07
N VAL A 98 13.62 -20.45 23.51
CA VAL A 98 12.97 -20.17 22.24
C VAL A 98 13.91 -19.37 21.34
N ILE A 99 13.99 -19.76 20.07
CA ILE A 99 14.76 -19.05 19.04
C ILE A 99 13.80 -18.33 18.11
N TYR A 100 14.10 -17.06 17.86
CA TYR A 100 13.45 -16.21 16.87
C TYR A 100 14.48 -15.77 15.83
N TRP A 101 13.99 -15.23 14.70
CA TRP A 101 14.87 -14.46 13.83
C TRP A 101 15.36 -13.20 14.54
N LYS A 102 16.58 -12.78 14.20
CA LYS A 102 17.18 -11.56 14.74
C LYS A 102 16.31 -10.34 14.47
N ASN A 103 15.73 -10.24 13.27
CA ASN A 103 14.92 -9.10 12.86
C ASN A 103 13.42 -9.25 13.17
N ASP A 104 13.05 -10.22 14.02
CA ASP A 104 11.72 -10.31 14.65
C ASP A 104 11.69 -9.55 15.98
N GLU A 105 11.76 -8.22 15.95
CA GLU A 105 11.86 -7.41 17.19
C GLU A 105 10.72 -7.64 18.18
N SER A 106 9.51 -7.92 17.69
CA SER A 106 8.32 -8.11 18.53
C SER A 106 8.10 -9.56 18.97
N ASN A 107 9.02 -10.47 18.66
CA ASN A 107 8.92 -11.91 18.93
C ASN A 107 7.62 -12.51 18.35
N GLU A 108 7.20 -12.06 17.18
CA GLU A 108 5.94 -12.46 16.55
C GLU A 108 5.95 -13.93 16.10
N PHE A 109 7.13 -14.50 15.81
CA PHE A 109 7.25 -15.78 15.14
C PHE A 109 8.31 -16.69 15.76
N PRO A 110 7.96 -17.47 16.81
CA PRO A 110 8.89 -18.40 17.43
C PRO A 110 9.19 -19.58 16.49
N LEU A 111 10.47 -19.86 16.25
CA LEU A 111 10.92 -20.85 15.26
C LEU A 111 11.19 -22.22 15.86
N LEU A 112 11.96 -22.23 16.95
CA LEU A 112 12.45 -23.43 17.62
C LEU A 112 12.25 -23.26 19.12
N LEU A 113 11.57 -24.22 19.73
CA LEU A 113 11.33 -24.30 21.16
C LEU A 113 12.12 -25.47 21.75
N GLY A 114 12.75 -25.27 22.91
CA GLY A 114 13.46 -26.31 23.64
C GLY A 114 13.00 -26.37 25.09
N LEU A 115 12.67 -27.57 25.57
CA LEU A 115 12.37 -27.87 26.97
C LEU A 115 13.54 -28.63 27.59
N HIS A 116 14.06 -28.15 28.72
CA HIS A 116 15.30 -28.66 29.33
C HIS A 116 15.07 -29.19 30.74
N PHE A 117 15.56 -30.41 30.99
CA PHE A 117 15.62 -31.03 32.30
C PHE A 117 17.04 -31.59 32.53
N GLY A 118 17.85 -30.91 33.34
CA GLY A 118 19.25 -31.31 33.54
C GLY A 118 19.98 -31.46 32.21
N ILE A 119 20.42 -32.69 31.90
CA ILE A 119 21.07 -33.04 30.63
C ILE A 119 20.09 -33.36 29.49
N LYS A 120 18.84 -33.73 29.80
CA LYS A 120 17.82 -34.08 28.81
C LYS A 120 17.22 -32.82 28.19
N LYS A 121 17.07 -32.83 26.87
CA LYS A 121 16.50 -31.72 26.10
C LYS A 121 15.52 -32.28 25.07
N SER A 122 14.37 -31.63 24.95
CA SER A 122 13.36 -31.93 23.94
C SER A 122 13.16 -30.67 23.11
N PHE A 123 13.25 -30.80 21.79
CA PHE A 123 13.12 -29.67 20.86
C PHE A 123 11.90 -29.83 19.97
N TYR A 124 11.34 -28.70 19.58
CA TYR A 124 10.16 -28.63 18.73
C TYR A 124 10.30 -27.46 17.76
N THR A 125 9.86 -27.66 16.52
CA THR A 125 9.85 -26.62 15.48
C THR A 125 8.44 -26.22 15.14
N LYS A 126 8.28 -25.01 14.59
CA LYS A 126 6.97 -24.52 14.17
C LYS A 126 6.42 -25.36 13.00
N LYS A 127 5.17 -25.81 13.14
CA LYS A 127 4.47 -26.64 12.15
C LYS A 127 4.13 -25.87 10.86
N ASP A 128 4.28 -26.52 9.71
CA ASP A 128 3.81 -25.98 8.42
C ASP A 128 2.35 -26.34 8.16
N PRO A 129 1.61 -25.59 7.31
CA PRO A 129 1.87 -24.24 6.79
C PRO A 129 1.30 -23.14 7.69
N TYR A 130 1.12 -23.43 8.98
CA TYR A 130 0.26 -22.65 9.85
C TYR A 130 1.06 -21.60 10.63
N TYR A 131 1.23 -20.43 10.02
CA TYR A 131 1.93 -19.29 10.62
C TYR A 131 1.34 -18.82 11.96
N THR A 132 0.06 -19.08 12.20
CA THR A 132 -0.69 -18.57 13.36
C THR A 132 -1.21 -19.66 14.28
N ASN A 133 -0.98 -20.95 14.00
CA ASN A 133 -1.41 -22.00 14.93
C ASN A 133 -0.46 -22.08 16.13
N ASN A 134 -0.86 -22.85 17.13
CA ASN A 134 -0.06 -23.07 18.34
C ASN A 134 0.61 -24.46 18.33
N ASP A 135 0.65 -25.13 17.18
CA ASP A 135 1.13 -26.50 17.07
C ASP A 135 2.63 -26.56 16.77
N TRP A 136 3.25 -27.59 17.33
CA TRP A 136 4.70 -27.80 17.31
C TRP A 136 5.03 -29.22 16.84
N GLU A 137 6.08 -29.36 16.04
CA GLU A 137 6.56 -30.64 15.53
C GLU A 137 7.84 -31.04 16.28
N PRO A 138 7.94 -32.26 16.86
CA PRO A 138 9.16 -32.71 17.53
C PRO A 138 10.38 -32.68 16.61
N GLU A 139 11.51 -32.18 17.12
CA GLU A 139 12.78 -32.08 16.39
C GLU A 139 13.83 -32.97 17.08
N ASN A 140 13.85 -34.23 16.67
CA ASN A 140 14.68 -35.26 17.31
C ASN A 140 16.18 -35.12 16.99
N SER A 141 16.57 -34.37 15.95
CA SER A 141 17.98 -34.23 15.58
C SER A 141 18.80 -33.41 16.59
N LEU A 142 18.13 -32.70 17.49
CA LEU A 142 18.75 -31.87 18.54
C LEU A 142 18.81 -32.54 19.92
N SER A 143 18.07 -33.63 20.15
CA SER A 143 17.88 -34.23 21.48
C SER A 143 19.18 -34.70 22.15
N ASN A 144 20.21 -35.05 21.35
CA ASN A 144 21.52 -35.48 21.84
C ASN A 144 22.67 -34.54 21.44
N SER A 145 22.37 -33.42 20.80
CA SER A 145 23.41 -32.55 20.25
C SER A 145 23.62 -31.30 21.07
N SER A 146 24.88 -31.03 21.40
CA SER A 146 25.34 -29.75 21.92
C SER A 146 25.84 -28.81 20.83
N LYS A 147 26.04 -29.26 19.59
CA LYS A 147 26.78 -28.47 18.58
C LYS A 147 25.89 -27.43 17.89
N THR A 148 26.37 -26.20 17.77
CA THR A 148 25.79 -25.09 16.99
C THR A 148 25.42 -25.53 15.58
N GLY A 149 26.25 -26.35 14.93
CA GLY A 149 26.01 -26.82 13.56
C GLY A 149 24.67 -27.54 13.38
N ASN A 150 24.20 -28.30 14.37
CA ASN A 150 22.91 -28.98 14.29
C ASN A 150 21.74 -27.99 14.39
N TYR A 151 21.84 -26.97 15.25
CA TYR A 151 20.85 -25.90 15.32
C TYR A 151 20.78 -25.15 14.00
N LYS A 152 21.94 -24.81 13.42
CA LYS A 152 22.02 -24.16 12.11
C LYS A 152 21.32 -24.98 11.02
N ASN A 153 21.55 -26.29 10.96
CA ASN A 153 20.88 -27.17 10.00
C ASN A 153 19.34 -27.17 10.15
N VAL A 154 18.82 -27.17 11.38
CA VAL A 154 17.37 -27.08 11.63
C VAL A 154 16.84 -25.71 11.22
N LEU A 155 17.53 -24.64 11.61
CA LEU A 155 17.10 -23.27 11.31
C LEU A 155 17.18 -22.96 9.80
N ASP A 156 18.15 -23.50 9.07
CA ASP A 156 18.26 -23.37 7.61
C ASP A 156 17.10 -24.09 6.89
N LYS A 157 16.65 -25.25 7.39
CA LYS A 157 15.43 -25.91 6.91
C LYS A 157 14.20 -25.04 7.15
N LEU A 158 14.07 -24.44 8.34
CA LEU A 158 12.96 -23.53 8.65
C LEU A 158 13.00 -22.24 7.81
N ASN A 159 14.18 -21.68 7.56
CA ASN A 159 14.32 -20.56 6.64
C ASN A 159 13.89 -20.90 5.21
N THR A 160 14.18 -22.12 4.75
CA THR A 160 13.74 -22.59 3.44
C THR A 160 12.22 -22.75 3.38
N LYS A 161 11.65 -23.27 4.47
CA LYS A 161 10.20 -23.46 4.67
C LYS A 161 9.44 -22.13 4.66
N PHE A 162 9.96 -21.13 5.38
CA PHE A 162 9.35 -19.82 5.54
C PHE A 162 10.00 -18.71 4.70
N LYS A 163 10.55 -19.08 3.54
CA LYS A 163 11.29 -18.15 2.65
C LYS A 163 10.45 -17.01 2.08
N ASP A 164 9.13 -17.12 2.16
CA ASP A 164 8.15 -16.15 1.69
C ASP A 164 7.80 -15.08 2.74
N LEU A 165 8.22 -15.24 4.01
CA LEU A 165 8.08 -14.19 5.02
C LEU A 165 9.03 -13.02 4.74
N VAL A 166 8.45 -11.82 4.72
CA VAL A 166 9.13 -10.60 4.25
C VAL A 166 9.01 -9.46 5.23
N VAL A 167 10.17 -8.90 5.58
CA VAL A 167 10.36 -7.54 6.06
C VAL A 167 10.42 -6.59 4.87
N VAL A 168 9.45 -5.68 4.76
CA VAL A 168 9.45 -4.67 3.70
C VAL A 168 10.31 -3.49 4.13
N ASN A 169 11.41 -3.21 3.43
CA ASN A 169 12.18 -2.00 3.68
C ASN A 169 11.51 -0.80 3.02
N LEU A 170 11.00 0.12 3.84
CA LEU A 170 10.28 1.30 3.36
C LEU A 170 11.22 2.35 2.75
N LYS A 171 12.52 2.29 3.04
CA LYS A 171 13.53 3.25 2.55
C LYS A 171 14.26 2.80 1.28
N THR A 172 13.79 1.74 0.64
CA THR A 172 14.39 1.27 -0.61
C THR A 172 14.02 2.21 -1.76
N ASN A 173 15.02 2.66 -2.52
CA ASN A 173 14.80 3.54 -3.65
C ASN A 173 14.22 2.77 -4.85
N LYS A 174 13.81 3.52 -5.87
CA LYS A 174 13.39 2.94 -7.16
C LYS A 174 14.52 2.08 -7.75
N ASP A 175 14.13 0.99 -8.40
CA ASP A 175 15.01 0.08 -9.15
C ASP A 175 16.10 -0.60 -8.28
N GLU A 176 16.00 -0.48 -6.96
CA GLU A 176 16.77 -1.29 -6.03
C GLU A 176 16.08 -2.61 -5.75
N SER A 177 16.88 -3.58 -5.33
CA SER A 177 16.39 -4.84 -4.80
C SER A 177 17.05 -5.20 -3.48
N TYR A 178 16.40 -6.10 -2.75
CA TYR A 178 16.89 -6.63 -1.49
C TYR A 178 16.26 -7.98 -1.16
N CYS A 179 16.85 -8.72 -0.23
CA CYS A 179 16.23 -9.90 0.38
C CYS A 179 15.57 -9.48 1.68
N GLY A 180 14.25 -9.60 1.76
CA GLY A 180 13.46 -9.20 2.92
C GLY A 180 13.36 -10.25 4.02
N HIS A 181 14.10 -11.36 3.98
CA HIS A 181 13.90 -12.44 4.95
C HIS A 181 14.35 -12.00 6.37
N PRO A 182 13.58 -12.29 7.45
CA PRO A 182 13.90 -11.81 8.80
C PRO A 182 15.21 -12.36 9.39
N SER A 183 15.76 -13.47 8.88
CA SER A 183 17.06 -14.00 9.31
C SER A 183 18.27 -13.21 8.78
N LEU A 184 18.06 -12.23 7.91
CA LEU A 184 19.13 -11.53 7.20
C LEU A 184 19.07 -10.02 7.41
N ASP A 185 20.23 -9.36 7.50
CA ASP A 185 20.32 -7.90 7.63
C ASP A 185 20.44 -7.17 6.28
N CYS A 186 20.55 -7.90 5.17
CA CYS A 186 20.80 -7.32 3.85
C CYS A 186 19.66 -6.44 3.33
N PHE A 187 18.43 -6.56 3.84
CA PHE A 187 17.37 -5.59 3.51
C PHE A 187 17.66 -4.19 4.04
N LYS A 188 18.46 -4.03 5.10
CA LYS A 188 18.77 -2.72 5.70
C LYS A 188 19.67 -1.86 4.81
N ALA A 189 20.39 -2.48 3.87
CA ALA A 189 21.24 -1.83 2.89
C ALA A 189 20.94 -2.38 1.48
N PRO A 190 19.83 -1.95 0.85
CA PRO A 190 19.48 -2.35 -0.51
C PRO A 190 20.61 -2.02 -1.49
N LYS A 191 20.68 -2.77 -2.59
CA LYS A 191 21.66 -2.52 -3.66
C LYS A 191 20.94 -2.30 -4.98
N SER A 192 21.54 -1.50 -5.85
CA SER A 192 21.06 -1.29 -7.22
C SER A 192 21.36 -2.54 -8.07
N ASN A 193 20.31 -3.13 -8.65
CA ASN A 193 20.32 -4.04 -9.83
C ASN A 193 21.45 -5.09 -9.96
N SER A 194 21.98 -5.66 -8.86
CA SER A 194 22.84 -6.83 -8.97
C SER A 194 21.96 -8.08 -9.15
N GLY A 195 22.01 -8.70 -10.33
CA GLY A 195 21.16 -9.83 -10.74
C GLY A 195 21.09 -11.02 -9.77
N GLU A 196 22.02 -11.14 -8.82
CA GLU A 196 21.91 -12.05 -7.68
C GLU A 196 22.22 -11.31 -6.37
N HIS A 197 21.22 -11.18 -5.49
CA HIS A 197 21.45 -10.81 -4.10
C HIS A 197 21.93 -12.04 -3.34
N THR A 198 23.23 -12.28 -3.32
CA THR A 198 23.83 -13.15 -2.31
C THR A 198 23.95 -12.35 -1.02
N CYS A 199 22.98 -12.53 -0.12
CA CYS A 199 23.20 -12.13 1.27
C CYS A 199 24.28 -13.07 1.81
N ALA A 200 25.51 -12.54 1.89
CA ALA A 200 26.70 -13.33 2.16
C ALA A 200 26.53 -14.21 3.40
N GLY A 201 26.82 -15.51 3.27
CA GLY A 201 26.90 -16.45 4.39
C GLY A 201 25.75 -17.46 4.54
N ASN A 202 24.67 -17.36 3.75
CA ASN A 202 23.57 -18.33 3.78
C ASN A 202 23.57 -19.23 2.54
N THR A 203 23.35 -20.53 2.77
CA THR A 203 23.16 -21.55 1.72
C THR A 203 21.79 -21.46 1.06
N VAL A 204 20.80 -20.92 1.78
CA VAL A 204 19.42 -20.78 1.31
C VAL A 204 19.30 -19.56 0.38
N LYS A 205 18.80 -19.79 -0.84
CA LYS A 205 18.43 -18.73 -1.78
C LYS A 205 17.05 -18.19 -1.41
N PHE A 206 17.00 -16.94 -0.97
CA PHE A 206 15.75 -16.25 -0.68
C PHE A 206 15.26 -15.43 -1.90
N PRO A 207 13.95 -15.29 -2.10
CA PRO A 207 13.42 -14.42 -3.15
C PRO A 207 13.87 -12.98 -2.95
N ALA A 208 14.27 -12.34 -4.04
CA ALA A 208 14.57 -10.91 -4.06
C ALA A 208 13.29 -10.09 -4.26
N ILE A 209 13.18 -9.01 -3.50
CA ILE A 209 12.14 -8.00 -3.63
C ILE A 209 12.68 -6.90 -4.54
N SER A 210 11.98 -6.61 -5.62
CA SER A 210 12.24 -5.47 -6.48
C SER A 210 11.33 -4.31 -6.13
N VAL A 211 11.85 -3.08 -6.18
CA VAL A 211 11.06 -1.88 -5.93
C VAL A 211 10.87 -1.09 -7.22
N LYS A 212 9.62 -0.83 -7.59
CA LYS A 212 9.25 0.00 -8.73
C LYS A 212 8.54 1.25 -8.25
N GLU A 213 8.97 2.41 -8.74
CA GLU A 213 8.32 3.68 -8.47
C GLU A 213 7.21 3.95 -9.50
N LYS A 214 6.08 4.47 -9.02
CA LYS A 214 5.03 5.05 -9.85
C LYS A 214 4.73 6.47 -9.34
N LYS A 215 5.25 7.47 -10.05
CA LYS A 215 5.01 8.89 -9.74
C LYS A 215 3.61 9.30 -10.17
N ASN A 216 2.97 10.17 -9.39
CA ASN A 216 1.67 10.76 -9.70
C ASN A 216 0.56 9.73 -9.96
N ARG A 217 0.65 8.55 -9.33
CA ARG A 217 -0.34 7.48 -9.45
C ARG A 217 -0.73 6.93 -8.07
N PRO A 218 -2.04 6.76 -7.77
CA PRO A 218 -3.16 7.12 -8.64
C PRO A 218 -3.38 8.64 -8.77
N PHE A 219 -2.81 9.45 -7.87
CA PHE A 219 -3.06 10.90 -7.83
C PHE A 219 -1.78 11.72 -7.91
N SER A 220 -1.88 12.94 -8.46
CA SER A 220 -0.76 13.87 -8.49
C SER A 220 -0.34 14.31 -7.09
N GLY A 221 0.96 14.46 -6.88
CA GLY A 221 1.51 14.84 -5.58
C GLY A 221 1.77 13.70 -4.61
N TYR A 222 1.67 12.46 -5.10
CA TYR A 222 2.06 11.26 -4.37
C TYR A 222 2.99 10.40 -5.21
N THR A 223 3.87 9.71 -4.53
CA THR A 223 4.76 8.71 -5.10
C THR A 223 4.42 7.35 -4.49
N LYS A 224 4.15 6.37 -5.34
CA LYS A 224 3.85 4.99 -4.94
C LYS A 224 5.07 4.11 -5.21
N PHE A 225 5.62 3.49 -4.17
CA PHE A 225 6.68 2.49 -4.30
C PHE A 225 6.06 1.10 -4.17
N LYS A 226 6.13 0.31 -5.24
CA LYS A 226 5.64 -1.07 -5.28
C LYS A 226 6.78 -2.03 -5.02
N HIS A 227 6.70 -2.75 -3.91
CA HIS A 227 7.61 -3.83 -3.53
C HIS A 227 7.00 -5.15 -4.00
N SER A 228 7.71 -5.92 -4.82
CA SER A 228 7.21 -7.17 -5.38
C SER A 228 8.27 -8.25 -5.44
N PHE A 229 7.86 -9.49 -5.24
CA PHE A 229 8.67 -10.64 -5.67
C PHE A 229 8.72 -10.70 -7.19
N LYS A 230 9.86 -11.09 -7.75
CA LYS A 230 9.96 -11.41 -9.18
C LYS A 230 9.15 -12.67 -9.51
N THR A 231 9.20 -13.66 -8.63
CA THR A 231 8.50 -14.94 -8.77
C THR A 231 7.88 -15.35 -7.43
N GLY A 232 6.69 -15.95 -7.48
CA GLY A 232 5.98 -16.45 -6.29
C GLY A 232 5.13 -15.40 -5.56
N LYS A 233 4.86 -15.67 -4.28
CA LYS A 233 4.10 -14.82 -3.37
C LYS A 233 4.90 -14.58 -2.11
N MET A 234 4.63 -13.49 -1.42
CA MET A 234 5.21 -13.13 -0.13
C MET A 234 4.14 -13.04 0.94
N ARG A 235 4.56 -13.19 2.20
CA ARG A 235 3.76 -12.95 3.40
C ARG A 235 4.41 -11.80 4.14
N LEU A 236 3.63 -10.74 4.36
CA LEU A 236 4.13 -9.57 5.07
C LEU A 236 4.35 -9.93 6.53
N PHE A 237 5.58 -9.80 6.99
CA PHE A 237 5.96 -10.06 8.38
C PHE A 237 5.91 -8.76 9.20
N THR A 238 6.70 -7.78 8.79
CA THR A 238 6.77 -6.44 9.37
C THR A 238 7.31 -5.49 8.31
N THR A 239 7.47 -4.22 8.65
CA THR A 239 8.15 -3.25 7.78
C THR A 239 9.32 -2.61 8.51
N TYR A 240 10.33 -2.18 7.77
CA TYR A 240 11.52 -1.51 8.29
C TYR A 240 11.55 -0.06 7.81
N GLY A 241 11.39 0.87 8.75
CA GLY A 241 11.40 2.33 8.51
C GLY A 241 12.80 2.93 8.42
N GLY A 242 13.85 2.13 8.21
CA GLY A 242 15.24 2.59 8.09
C GLY A 242 16.01 2.67 9.42
N THR A 243 15.33 2.89 10.54
CA THR A 243 15.94 2.88 11.89
C THR A 243 15.23 1.95 12.88
N SER A 244 13.98 1.63 12.60
CA SER A 244 13.12 0.83 13.47
C SER A 244 12.17 -0.01 12.64
N TYR A 245 11.60 -1.04 13.27
CA TYR A 245 10.55 -1.86 12.71
C TYR A 245 9.20 -1.27 13.06
N ILE A 246 8.27 -1.38 12.13
CA ILE A 246 6.88 -0.95 12.31
C ILE A 246 6.01 -2.21 12.20
N PRO A 247 5.52 -2.74 13.33
CA PRO A 247 4.73 -3.95 13.36
C PRO A 247 3.31 -3.69 12.82
N PHE A 248 2.57 -4.77 12.59
CA PHE A 248 1.14 -4.73 12.31
C PHE A 248 0.36 -4.96 13.60
N LYS A 249 -0.66 -4.14 13.88
CA LYS A 249 -1.60 -4.42 15.00
C LYS A 249 -2.48 -5.63 14.68
N ASP A 250 -2.78 -5.85 13.40
CA ASP A 250 -3.64 -6.93 12.91
C ASP A 250 -2.81 -8.13 12.42
N PRO A 251 -3.26 -9.37 12.64
CA PRO A 251 -2.56 -10.56 12.15
C PRO A 251 -2.59 -10.61 10.62
N ILE A 252 -1.44 -10.33 9.99
CA ILE A 252 -1.28 -10.31 8.54
C ILE A 252 -0.54 -11.53 7.96
N LEU A 253 0.15 -12.30 8.81
CA LEU A 253 1.01 -13.43 8.42
C LEU A 253 0.29 -14.52 7.62
N SER A 254 -1.01 -14.69 7.83
CA SER A 254 -1.82 -15.69 7.14
C SER A 254 -2.10 -15.33 5.67
N LYS A 255 -1.84 -14.09 5.24
CA LYS A 255 -2.17 -13.60 3.90
C LYS A 255 -0.95 -13.55 3.00
N GLU A 256 -1.07 -14.22 1.86
CA GLU A 256 -0.12 -14.13 0.77
C GLU A 256 -0.47 -12.96 -0.14
N CYS A 257 0.54 -12.27 -0.66
CA CYS A 257 0.41 -11.24 -1.67
C CYS A 257 1.55 -11.32 -2.68
N LYS A 258 1.33 -10.83 -3.90
CA LYS A 258 2.41 -10.75 -4.93
C LYS A 258 3.28 -9.49 -4.76
N SER A 259 2.69 -8.46 -4.17
CA SER A 259 3.32 -7.16 -4.00
C SER A 259 2.64 -6.38 -2.88
N VAL A 260 3.32 -5.37 -2.36
CA VAL A 260 2.75 -4.35 -1.47
C VAL A 260 3.16 -2.99 -2.01
N SER A 261 2.34 -1.97 -1.80
CA SER A 261 2.69 -0.61 -2.19
C SER A 261 2.72 0.32 -1.00
N VAL A 262 3.67 1.26 -1.00
CA VAL A 262 3.79 2.29 0.02
C VAL A 262 3.63 3.65 -0.65
N TYR A 263 2.80 4.50 -0.06
CA TYR A 263 2.55 5.85 -0.54
C TYR A 263 3.32 6.89 0.27
N TYR A 264 3.93 7.84 -0.44
CA TYR A 264 4.64 8.98 0.10
C TYR A 264 4.14 10.26 -0.54
N GLY A 265 4.22 11.39 0.17
CA GLY A 265 4.03 12.70 -0.44
C GLY A 265 5.16 12.96 -1.45
N SER A 266 4.87 13.62 -2.58
CA SER A 266 5.85 13.84 -3.64
C SER A 266 7.05 14.72 -3.26
N ARG A 267 7.00 15.38 -2.09
CA ARG A 267 8.11 16.17 -1.53
C ARG A 267 8.93 15.43 -0.49
N ASP A 268 8.60 14.16 -0.23
CA ASP A 268 9.38 13.30 0.65
C ASP A 268 10.48 12.61 -0.16
N ASP A 269 11.44 13.42 -0.65
CA ASP A 269 12.52 12.96 -1.53
C ASP A 269 13.44 11.90 -0.90
N GLY A 270 13.36 11.75 0.44
CA GLY A 270 14.12 10.76 1.19
C GLY A 270 13.30 9.56 1.67
N ILE A 271 12.04 9.43 1.22
CA ILE A 271 11.16 8.29 1.54
C ILE A 271 11.10 8.07 3.08
N ARG A 272 10.99 9.15 3.84
CA ARG A 272 11.15 9.16 5.30
C ARG A 272 9.83 9.02 6.04
N LYS A 273 8.73 9.41 5.41
CA LYS A 273 7.42 9.58 6.02
C LYS A 273 6.36 8.85 5.20
N PRO A 274 6.31 7.51 5.30
CA PRO A 274 5.28 6.72 4.63
C PRO A 274 3.92 7.14 5.17
N LEU A 275 2.97 7.36 4.26
CA LEU A 275 1.61 7.79 4.59
C LEU A 275 0.69 6.59 4.75
N LEU A 276 0.79 5.65 3.81
CA LEU A 276 -0.14 4.56 3.68
C LEU A 276 0.54 3.32 3.12
N LEU A 277 0.19 2.15 3.63
CA LEU A 277 0.57 0.86 3.10
C LEU A 277 -0.66 0.19 2.45
N GLU A 278 -0.55 -0.18 1.18
CA GLU A 278 -1.59 -0.84 0.41
C GLU A 278 -1.20 -2.29 0.12
N VAL A 279 -1.97 -3.22 0.69
CA VAL A 279 -1.76 -4.65 0.58
C VAL A 279 -2.88 -5.24 -0.28
N PRO A 280 -2.59 -5.84 -1.45
CA PRO A 280 -3.61 -6.50 -2.24
C PRO A 280 -4.14 -7.73 -1.50
N VAL A 281 -5.44 -7.92 -1.57
CA VAL A 281 -6.15 -9.08 -1.04
C VAL A 281 -6.51 -9.96 -2.23
N GLN A 282 -6.18 -11.24 -2.15
CA GLN A 282 -6.56 -12.19 -3.18
C GLN A 282 -8.08 -12.44 -3.08
N GLU A 283 -8.84 -11.89 -4.02
CA GLU A 283 -10.26 -12.18 -4.22
C GLU A 283 -10.52 -12.56 -5.69
N ASN A 284 -11.50 -13.43 -5.92
CA ASN A 284 -11.67 -14.19 -7.17
C ASN A 284 -12.09 -13.36 -8.40
N SER A 285 -12.37 -12.06 -8.27
CA SER A 285 -12.96 -11.27 -9.36
C SER A 285 -12.35 -9.90 -9.59
N PHE A 286 -11.86 -9.20 -8.54
CA PHE A 286 -11.23 -7.88 -8.69
C PHE A 286 -10.12 -7.68 -7.66
N PRO A 287 -9.02 -6.98 -8.00
CA PRO A 287 -7.98 -6.69 -7.04
C PRO A 287 -8.53 -5.75 -5.97
N LYS A 288 -8.90 -6.31 -4.81
CA LYS A 288 -9.21 -5.51 -3.63
C LYS A 288 -7.93 -5.21 -2.88
N TYR A 289 -7.91 -4.06 -2.23
CA TYR A 289 -6.77 -3.64 -1.42
C TYR A 289 -7.22 -3.39 0.01
N LYS A 290 -6.37 -3.77 0.96
CA LYS A 290 -6.44 -3.31 2.35
C LYS A 290 -5.43 -2.19 2.52
N HIS A 291 -5.91 -1.08 3.05
CA HIS A 291 -5.10 0.09 3.32
C HIS A 291 -4.79 0.15 4.82
N TYR A 292 -3.51 0.28 5.15
CA TYR A 292 -3.05 0.38 6.53
C TYR A 292 -2.43 1.76 6.74
N THR A 293 -2.81 2.42 7.82
CA THR A 293 -2.26 3.71 8.25
C THR A 293 -1.36 3.51 9.47
N LEU A 294 -0.37 4.39 9.63
CA LEU A 294 0.43 4.42 10.84
C LEU A 294 -0.39 5.01 11.99
N ASN A 295 -0.55 4.24 13.06
CA ASN A 295 -1.22 4.67 14.28
C ASN A 295 -0.50 4.07 15.51
N ASP A 296 -0.04 4.93 16.42
CA ASP A 296 0.78 4.58 17.59
C ASP A 296 2.04 3.77 17.24
N GLY A 297 2.71 4.11 16.13
CA GLY A 297 3.93 3.42 15.70
C GLY A 297 3.72 2.03 15.10
N ALA A 298 2.49 1.65 14.78
CA ALA A 298 2.17 0.39 14.13
C ALA A 298 1.21 0.57 12.95
N TRP A 299 1.26 -0.34 11.98
CA TRP A 299 0.30 -0.41 10.90
C TRP A 299 -1.03 -0.93 11.41
N LYS A 300 -2.10 -0.16 11.20
CA LYS A 300 -3.48 -0.54 11.54
C LYS A 300 -4.31 -0.53 10.27
N TYR A 301 -5.09 -1.58 10.05
CA TYR A 301 -6.04 -1.61 8.95
C TYR A 301 -7.09 -0.50 9.11
N ASP A 302 -7.28 0.29 8.06
CA ASP A 302 -8.27 1.36 8.02
C ASP A 302 -9.36 1.00 7.00
N GLU A 303 -10.50 0.56 7.52
CA GLU A 303 -11.65 0.16 6.71
C GLU A 303 -12.31 1.33 5.98
N SER A 304 -12.11 2.57 6.44
CA SER A 304 -12.70 3.77 5.85
C SER A 304 -12.01 4.20 4.55
N ILE A 305 -10.77 3.75 4.34
CA ILE A 305 -10.01 4.02 3.13
C ILE A 305 -10.39 2.99 2.06
N LYS A 306 -10.89 3.50 0.95
CA LYS A 306 -11.31 2.79 -0.26
C LYS A 306 -10.61 3.42 -1.46
N GLU A 307 -10.69 2.76 -2.61
CA GLU A 307 -10.08 3.28 -3.84
C GLU A 307 -10.65 4.65 -4.24
N TYR A 308 -11.98 4.83 -4.15
CA TYR A 308 -12.66 6.06 -4.56
C TYR A 308 -12.37 7.28 -3.66
N ASN A 309 -11.95 7.10 -2.41
CA ASN A 309 -11.58 8.20 -1.49
C ASN A 309 -10.09 8.21 -1.15
N LEU A 310 -9.27 7.33 -1.76
CA LEU A 310 -7.85 7.20 -1.48
C LEU A 310 -7.10 8.53 -1.61
N ALA A 311 -7.45 9.35 -2.61
CA ALA A 311 -6.83 10.66 -2.81
C ALA A 311 -7.05 11.58 -1.62
N HIS A 312 -8.30 11.63 -1.14
CA HIS A 312 -8.67 12.47 -0.03
C HIS A 312 -7.96 12.03 1.26
N GLU A 313 -7.95 10.72 1.53
CA GLU A 313 -7.30 10.17 2.72
C GLU A 313 -5.76 10.36 2.69
N LEU A 314 -5.14 10.28 1.50
CA LEU A 314 -3.72 10.61 1.35
C LEU A 314 -3.43 12.09 1.66
N ASP A 315 -4.31 13.02 1.28
CA ASP A 315 -4.18 14.43 1.65
C ASP A 315 -4.29 14.63 3.16
N GLU A 316 -5.23 13.94 3.80
CA GLU A 316 -5.40 13.98 5.26
C GLU A 316 -4.15 13.47 5.98
N LEU A 317 -3.60 12.33 5.55
CA LEU A 317 -2.39 11.74 6.12
C LEU A 317 -1.17 12.64 5.87
N ASN A 318 -1.02 13.19 4.67
CA ASN A 318 0.09 14.08 4.31
C ASN A 318 0.03 15.40 5.08
N CYS A 319 -1.17 15.93 5.27
CA CYS A 319 -1.40 17.08 6.13
C CYS A 319 -1.00 16.77 7.57
N ARG A 320 -1.50 15.65 8.12
CA ARG A 320 -1.24 15.25 9.52
C ARG A 320 0.24 15.05 9.81
N TYR A 321 0.94 14.29 8.98
CA TYR A 321 2.31 13.82 9.25
C TYR A 321 3.41 14.66 8.60
N ASN A 322 3.11 15.34 7.50
CA ASN A 322 4.10 16.08 6.71
C ASN A 322 3.85 17.59 6.68
N SER A 323 2.77 18.08 7.31
CA SER A 323 2.37 19.48 7.24
C SER A 323 2.20 19.99 5.81
N VAL A 324 1.66 19.13 4.94
CA VAL A 324 1.32 19.48 3.55
C VAL A 324 -0.18 19.52 3.38
N ALA A 325 -0.75 20.71 3.21
CA ALA A 325 -2.19 20.90 3.05
C ALA A 325 -2.57 21.04 1.57
N THR A 326 -3.64 20.39 1.12
CA THR A 326 -4.24 20.67 -0.20
C THR A 326 -5.13 21.90 -0.07
N VAL A 327 -4.93 22.90 -0.95
CA VAL A 327 -5.77 24.09 -0.99
C VAL A 327 -7.15 23.70 -1.52
N ASP A 328 -8.22 24.07 -0.81
CA ASP A 328 -9.59 23.99 -1.29
C ASP A 328 -10.09 25.41 -1.52
N ILE A 329 -10.19 25.78 -2.80
CA ILE A 329 -10.54 27.14 -3.22
C ILE A 329 -12.04 27.43 -3.06
N SER A 330 -12.86 26.44 -2.73
CA SER A 330 -14.28 26.65 -2.45
C SER A 330 -14.54 27.19 -1.04
N GLN A 331 -13.55 27.11 -0.16
CA GLN A 331 -13.68 27.49 1.25
C GLN A 331 -13.57 29.00 1.44
N LYS A 332 -14.51 29.57 2.21
CA LYS A 332 -14.53 30.99 2.61
C LYS A 332 -14.18 31.22 4.08
N THR A 333 -13.91 30.15 4.81
CA THR A 333 -13.54 30.14 6.23
C THR A 333 -12.32 29.28 6.43
N ASN A 334 -11.62 29.47 7.54
CA ASN A 334 -10.51 28.60 7.92
C ASN A 334 -10.93 27.13 7.86
N TYR A 335 -10.03 26.28 7.41
CA TYR A 335 -10.28 24.86 7.35
C TYR A 335 -9.06 24.07 7.77
N CYS A 336 -9.36 22.90 8.33
CA CYS A 336 -8.38 21.86 8.57
C CYS A 336 -8.59 20.77 7.53
N CYS A 337 -7.60 19.91 7.44
CA CYS A 337 -7.78 18.55 6.96
C CYS A 337 -8.91 17.93 7.81
N LYS A 338 -9.91 17.31 7.16
CA LYS A 338 -11.24 16.85 7.63
C LYS A 338 -11.33 16.40 9.09
N TYR A 339 -10.27 15.82 9.65
CA TYR A 339 -10.22 15.41 11.05
C TYR A 339 -10.00 16.58 12.01
N LYS A 340 -11.12 17.10 12.54
CA LYS A 340 -11.16 17.92 13.76
C LYS A 340 -10.87 17.05 15.00
N THR A 341 -9.67 16.48 15.12
CA THR A 341 -9.24 16.12 16.48
C THR A 341 -8.85 17.41 17.18
N SER A 342 -9.05 17.50 18.50
CA SER A 342 -8.71 18.69 19.30
C SER A 342 -7.24 19.14 19.15
N GLU A 343 -6.40 18.29 18.59
CA GLU A 343 -4.97 18.52 18.35
C GLU A 343 -4.65 19.09 16.97
N HIS A 344 -5.56 19.00 15.99
CA HIS A 344 -5.34 19.58 14.64
C HIS A 344 -6.12 20.88 14.52
N LYS A 345 -5.42 21.98 14.84
CA LYS A 345 -5.91 23.33 14.56
C LYS A 345 -6.04 23.57 13.05
N GLU A 346 -6.84 24.56 12.68
CA GLU A 346 -7.04 25.02 11.31
C GLU A 346 -5.70 25.29 10.62
N ARG A 347 -5.29 24.40 9.70
CA ARG A 347 -3.99 24.48 9.01
C ARG A 347 -3.98 25.46 7.84
N VAL A 348 -5.14 25.83 7.34
CA VAL A 348 -5.29 26.85 6.31
C VAL A 348 -6.14 27.99 6.87
N PHE A 349 -5.50 29.14 7.01
CA PHE A 349 -6.19 30.39 7.35
C PHE A 349 -6.76 31.00 6.09
N VAL A 350 -8.04 31.33 6.13
CA VAL A 350 -8.77 31.96 5.03
C VAL A 350 -9.24 33.32 5.52
N GLU A 351 -8.70 34.35 4.90
CA GLU A 351 -8.99 35.74 5.25
C GLU A 351 -9.74 36.43 4.11
N ARG A 352 -10.94 36.93 4.39
CA ARG A 352 -11.62 37.83 3.45
C ARG A 352 -10.85 39.14 3.39
N LYS A 353 -10.40 39.54 2.20
CA LYS A 353 -9.73 40.83 2.01
C LYS A 353 -10.76 41.93 1.79
N THR A 354 -10.81 42.90 2.71
CA THR A 354 -11.78 44.00 2.68
C THR A 354 -11.13 45.34 2.30
N ILE A 355 -11.77 46.02 1.35
CA ILE A 355 -11.83 47.49 1.16
C ILE A 355 -10.56 48.22 0.68
N SER A 356 -9.33 47.85 1.05
CA SER A 356 -8.15 48.56 0.53
C SER A 356 -7.83 48.27 -0.95
N MET A 357 -8.45 47.23 -1.54
CA MET A 357 -8.07 46.69 -2.85
C MET A 357 -8.98 47.10 -4.02
N ASN A 358 -9.99 47.96 -3.83
CA ASN A 358 -10.98 48.30 -4.87
C ASN A 358 -11.55 47.06 -5.59
N ILE A 359 -11.90 46.01 -4.82
CA ILE A 359 -12.56 44.84 -5.39
C ILE A 359 -13.91 45.33 -5.97
N PRO A 360 -14.16 45.11 -7.26
CA PRO A 360 -15.36 45.61 -7.91
C PRO A 360 -16.62 45.03 -7.25
N SER A 361 -17.69 45.83 -7.23
CA SER A 361 -18.99 45.39 -6.72
C SER A 361 -19.43 44.10 -7.42
N GLY A 362 -19.82 43.09 -6.64
CA GLY A 362 -20.22 41.77 -7.12
C GLY A 362 -19.15 40.67 -6.99
N TYR A 363 -17.91 41.01 -6.62
CA TYR A 363 -16.84 40.04 -6.39
C TYR A 363 -16.36 40.03 -4.93
N GLU A 364 -15.84 38.88 -4.49
CA GLU A 364 -15.18 38.73 -3.20
C GLU A 364 -13.78 38.14 -3.39
N LEU A 365 -12.82 38.54 -2.54
CA LEU A 365 -11.45 38.01 -2.54
C LEU A 365 -11.14 37.37 -1.19
N TYR A 366 -10.67 36.13 -1.24
CA TYR A 366 -10.20 35.40 -0.06
C TYR A 366 -8.72 35.03 -0.24
N GLU A 367 -7.91 35.28 0.79
CA GLU A 367 -6.52 34.82 0.88
C GLU A 367 -6.48 33.53 1.71
N HIS A 368 -5.98 32.46 1.09
CA HIS A 368 -5.66 31.20 1.74
C HIS A 368 -4.16 31.20 2.03
N ARG A 369 -3.78 31.04 3.30
CA ARG A 369 -2.39 30.90 3.72
C ARG A 369 -2.22 29.75 4.72
N PRO A 370 -1.09 29.06 4.72
CA PRO A 370 -0.80 28.06 5.76
C PRO A 370 -0.77 28.72 7.15
N ASN A 371 -1.23 28.00 8.17
CA ASN A 371 -1.24 28.46 9.55
C ASN A 371 -0.19 27.72 10.40
N GLU A 372 0.44 28.45 11.32
CA GLU A 372 1.40 27.97 12.35
C GLU A 372 2.83 27.58 11.90
N THR A 373 3.69 27.38 12.90
CA THR A 373 5.09 26.94 12.83
C THR A 373 5.22 25.46 13.22
N PRO A 374 5.99 24.63 12.47
CA PRO A 374 6.64 24.96 11.20
C PRO A 374 5.59 25.24 10.11
N GLU A 375 5.83 26.28 9.30
CA GLU A 375 4.90 26.73 8.25
C GLU A 375 4.48 25.54 7.38
N PRO A 376 3.20 25.14 7.40
CA PRO A 376 2.72 24.12 6.49
C PRO A 376 2.94 24.59 5.06
N PHE A 377 3.16 23.65 4.16
CA PHE A 377 3.27 23.96 2.73
C PHE A 377 1.98 23.55 2.05
N PHE A 378 1.57 24.31 1.03
CA PHE A 378 0.52 23.81 0.17
C PHE A 378 1.03 22.69 -0.76
N ASN A 379 0.14 21.74 -1.05
CA ASN A 379 0.35 20.72 -2.04
C ASN A 379 0.52 21.38 -3.42
N GLY A 380 1.76 21.36 -3.90
CA GLY A 380 2.11 21.96 -5.19
C GLY A 380 1.54 21.25 -6.40
N ASN A 381 0.94 20.07 -6.27
CA ASN A 381 0.56 19.24 -7.42
C ASN A 381 -0.93 19.28 -7.73
N ARG A 382 -1.76 19.71 -6.77
CA ARG A 382 -3.20 19.78 -6.91
C ARG A 382 -3.85 20.76 -5.93
N PHE A 383 -5.09 21.10 -6.22
CA PHE A 383 -6.01 21.82 -5.35
C PHE A 383 -7.42 21.22 -5.51
N ARG A 384 -8.34 21.61 -4.64
CA ARG A 384 -9.75 21.21 -4.69
C ARG A 384 -10.63 22.40 -4.99
N ASP A 385 -11.71 22.15 -5.74
CA ASP A 385 -12.86 23.05 -5.89
C ASP A 385 -14.09 22.29 -5.36
N GLY A 386 -14.28 22.33 -4.04
CA GLY A 386 -15.25 21.51 -3.34
C GLY A 386 -14.87 20.03 -3.33
N SER A 387 -15.73 19.17 -3.89
CA SER A 387 -15.47 17.73 -4.00
C SER A 387 -14.56 17.35 -5.18
N ASN A 388 -14.25 18.30 -6.07
CA ASN A 388 -13.48 18.04 -7.28
C ASN A 388 -11.99 18.26 -7.04
N ASP A 389 -11.17 17.27 -7.37
CA ASP A 389 -9.72 17.38 -7.41
C ASP A 389 -9.27 17.95 -8.77
N HIS A 390 -8.36 18.93 -8.72
CA HIS A 390 -7.79 19.57 -9.91
C HIS A 390 -6.26 19.58 -9.86
N ARG A 391 -5.63 19.33 -11.01
CA ARG A 391 -4.19 19.55 -11.19
C ARG A 391 -3.95 21.02 -11.54
N TRP A 392 -2.82 21.57 -11.11
CA TRP A 392 -2.40 22.90 -11.55
C TRP A 392 -2.09 22.88 -13.05
N PRO A 393 -2.71 23.77 -13.86
CA PRO A 393 -2.37 23.90 -15.27
C PRO A 393 -0.88 24.25 -15.45
N GLY A 394 -0.19 23.55 -16.34
CA GLY A 394 1.26 23.71 -16.54
C GLY A 394 2.13 22.98 -15.51
N GLY A 395 1.55 22.09 -14.69
CA GLY A 395 2.28 21.19 -13.79
C GLY A 395 2.45 21.73 -12.37
N PRO A 396 3.22 21.01 -11.53
CA PRO A 396 3.35 21.34 -10.11
C PRO A 396 3.94 22.73 -9.83
N ILE A 397 3.41 23.42 -8.82
CA ILE A 397 3.88 24.72 -8.32
C ILE A 397 4.63 24.51 -7.00
N ILE A 398 5.91 24.86 -6.98
CA ILE A 398 6.78 24.71 -5.80
C ILE A 398 6.73 26.01 -4.97
N GLY A 399 6.81 25.88 -3.65
CA GLY A 399 6.96 27.04 -2.75
C GLY A 399 5.74 27.96 -2.70
N ILE A 400 4.52 27.40 -2.82
CA ILE A 400 3.28 28.18 -2.67
C ILE A 400 3.19 28.71 -1.23
N SER A 401 3.10 30.03 -1.10
CA SER A 401 2.98 30.73 0.19
C SER A 401 1.57 31.26 0.44
N LYS A 402 0.86 31.67 -0.61
CA LYS A 402 -0.52 32.17 -0.54
C LYS A 402 -1.29 31.75 -1.79
N VAL A 403 -2.59 31.56 -1.64
CA VAL A 403 -3.53 31.42 -2.77
C VAL A 403 -4.64 32.44 -2.59
N PHE A 404 -4.82 33.31 -3.58
CA PHE A 404 -5.89 34.30 -3.60
C PHE A 404 -7.00 33.77 -4.51
N VAL A 405 -8.23 33.75 -4.01
CA VAL A 405 -9.39 33.23 -4.74
C VAL A 405 -10.43 34.33 -4.87
N TYR A 406 -10.77 34.64 -6.12
CA TYR A 406 -11.83 35.58 -6.46
C TYR A 406 -13.12 34.81 -6.73
N PHE A 407 -14.18 35.23 -6.05
CA PHE A 407 -15.51 34.67 -6.17
C PHE A 407 -16.45 35.63 -6.89
N SER A 408 -17.34 35.08 -7.71
CA SER A 408 -18.57 35.73 -8.17
C SER A 408 -19.74 35.03 -7.51
N GLY A 409 -20.32 35.65 -6.47
CA GLY A 409 -21.29 34.99 -5.59
C GLY A 409 -20.67 33.82 -4.81
N SER A 410 -21.18 32.61 -5.02
CA SER A 410 -20.69 31.36 -4.40
C SER A 410 -19.55 30.70 -5.17
N ASP A 411 -19.33 31.09 -6.42
CA ASP A 411 -18.45 30.39 -7.34
C ASP A 411 -17.04 31.00 -7.38
N PRO A 412 -15.97 30.22 -7.14
CA PRO A 412 -14.62 30.68 -7.44
C PRO A 412 -14.47 30.78 -8.97
N ILE A 413 -13.90 31.87 -9.47
CA ILE A 413 -13.77 32.14 -10.91
C ILE A 413 -12.35 32.47 -11.36
N LEU A 414 -11.50 33.00 -10.48
CA LEU A 414 -10.11 33.37 -10.76
C LEU A 414 -9.24 33.11 -9.53
N ILE A 415 -8.04 32.57 -9.74
CA ILE A 415 -7.08 32.22 -8.69
C ILE A 415 -5.74 32.90 -9.01
N SER A 416 -5.08 33.46 -7.99
CA SER A 416 -3.66 33.81 -8.03
C SER A 416 -2.90 32.98 -7.01
N VAL A 417 -1.88 32.25 -7.44
CA VAL A 417 -1.02 31.43 -6.60
C VAL A 417 0.31 32.15 -6.41
N LYS A 418 0.57 32.66 -5.21
CA LYS A 418 1.86 33.27 -4.84
C LYS A 418 2.85 32.16 -4.51
N HIS A 419 3.96 32.11 -5.24
CA HIS A 419 5.07 31.18 -5.02
C HIS A 419 6.42 31.91 -4.97
N SER A 420 7.51 31.16 -4.82
CA SER A 420 8.86 31.71 -4.61
C SER A 420 9.35 32.65 -5.71
N SER A 421 8.89 32.49 -6.95
CA SER A 421 9.31 33.29 -8.11
C SER A 421 8.24 34.25 -8.62
N GLY A 422 7.11 34.42 -7.92
CA GLY A 422 6.08 35.39 -8.30
C GLY A 422 4.66 34.85 -8.15
N HIS A 423 3.80 35.24 -9.08
CA HIS A 423 2.39 34.86 -9.10
C HIS A 423 2.07 34.07 -10.37
N LYS A 424 1.30 32.98 -10.23
CA LYS A 424 0.65 32.28 -11.34
C LYS A 424 -0.86 32.48 -11.27
N TRP A 425 -1.48 32.78 -12.39
CA TRP A 425 -2.91 33.04 -12.48
C TRP A 425 -3.65 31.91 -13.20
N PHE A 426 -4.84 31.58 -12.70
CA PHE A 426 -5.70 30.55 -13.29
C PHE A 426 -7.15 31.02 -13.30
N LYS A 427 -7.84 30.84 -14.41
CA LYS A 427 -9.28 31.14 -14.53
C LYS A 427 -10.09 29.87 -14.70
N ARG A 428 -11.31 29.89 -14.18
CA ARG A 428 -12.30 28.83 -14.38
C ARG A 428 -12.86 28.91 -15.80
N ARG A 429 -12.96 27.77 -16.47
CA ARG A 429 -13.68 27.63 -17.74
C ARG A 429 -15.14 27.22 -17.47
N PRO A 430 -16.06 27.48 -18.41
CA PRO A 430 -17.40 26.92 -18.36
C PRO A 430 -17.33 25.41 -18.13
N CYS A 431 -18.07 24.93 -17.14
CA CYS A 431 -18.05 23.51 -16.80
C CYS A 431 -18.62 22.72 -17.98
N ARG A 432 -17.93 21.67 -18.38
CA ARG A 432 -18.47 20.69 -19.33
C ARG A 432 -19.58 19.95 -18.57
N GLY A 433 -20.64 19.46 -19.23
CA GLY A 433 -21.74 18.76 -18.55
C GLY A 433 -21.22 17.77 -17.50
N TYR A 434 -21.99 17.51 -16.43
CA TYR A 434 -21.60 16.75 -15.22
C TYR A 434 -20.88 17.54 -14.11
N GLY A 435 -20.82 18.87 -14.20
CA GLY A 435 -20.34 19.70 -13.08
C GLY A 435 -18.82 19.70 -12.89
N TYR A 436 -18.07 19.09 -13.80
CA TYR A 436 -16.60 19.14 -13.79
C TYR A 436 -16.12 20.41 -14.50
N CYS A 437 -15.54 21.32 -13.73
CA CYS A 437 -15.02 22.58 -14.23
C CYS A 437 -13.51 22.46 -14.45
N VAL A 438 -12.99 23.11 -15.49
CA VAL A 438 -11.56 23.05 -15.83
C VAL A 438 -10.92 24.41 -15.55
N TRP A 439 -9.70 24.39 -15.02
CA TRP A 439 -8.91 25.59 -14.78
C TRP A 439 -7.83 25.75 -15.85
N THR A 440 -7.53 26.98 -16.26
CA THR A 440 -6.50 27.26 -17.28
C THR A 440 -5.69 28.52 -16.93
N GLY A 441 -4.41 28.52 -17.30
CA GLY A 441 -3.56 29.72 -17.25
C GLY A 441 -3.58 30.54 -18.55
N LYS A 442 -4.30 30.11 -19.59
CA LYS A 442 -4.32 30.78 -20.90
C LYS A 442 -5.19 32.05 -20.90
N ASP A 443 -4.87 32.99 -21.78
CA ASP A 443 -5.52 34.31 -21.94
C ASP A 443 -5.65 35.06 -20.61
N LEU A 444 -4.54 35.10 -19.88
CA LEU A 444 -4.35 35.87 -18.63
C LEU A 444 -3.09 36.75 -18.69
N ASP A 445 -2.51 36.94 -19.88
CA ASP A 445 -1.25 37.67 -20.10
C ASP A 445 -1.35 39.11 -19.58
N THR A 446 -2.54 39.71 -19.65
CA THR A 446 -2.80 41.08 -19.16
C THR A 446 -2.69 41.22 -17.64
N ILE A 447 -2.74 40.12 -16.89
CA ILE A 447 -2.61 40.11 -15.43
C ILE A 447 -1.38 39.33 -14.94
N GLU A 448 -0.54 38.85 -15.86
CA GLU A 448 0.71 38.19 -15.52
C GLU A 448 1.64 39.18 -14.78
N GLY A 449 2.29 38.70 -13.71
CA GLY A 449 3.16 39.54 -12.87
C GLY A 449 2.44 40.55 -11.98
N ILE A 450 1.11 40.75 -12.12
CA ILE A 450 0.36 41.66 -11.25
C ILE A 450 0.15 41.01 -9.88
N ASN A 451 0.46 41.76 -8.81
CA ASN A 451 0.19 41.33 -7.44
C ASN A 451 -1.32 41.52 -7.14
N PRO A 452 -2.07 40.46 -6.73
CA PRO A 452 -3.47 40.54 -6.35
C PRO A 452 -3.76 41.48 -5.18
N GLU A 453 -2.75 41.83 -4.37
CA GLU A 453 -2.89 42.77 -3.27
C GLU A 453 -2.86 44.25 -3.73
N GLY A 454 -2.48 44.51 -4.98
CA GLY A 454 -2.39 45.85 -5.58
C GLY A 454 -3.65 46.25 -6.36
N ARG A 455 -3.87 47.56 -6.54
CA ARG A 455 -4.93 48.07 -7.40
C ARG A 455 -4.56 47.84 -8.86
N SER A 456 -5.40 47.11 -9.60
CA SER A 456 -5.21 46.90 -11.04
C SER A 456 -6.53 46.79 -11.78
N ASP A 457 -6.81 47.76 -12.65
CA ASP A 457 -7.97 47.74 -13.55
C ASP A 457 -7.93 46.52 -14.51
N ALA A 458 -6.75 45.93 -14.72
CA ALA A 458 -6.59 44.71 -15.51
C ALA A 458 -7.21 43.49 -14.81
N ILE A 459 -7.08 43.37 -13.48
CA ILE A 459 -7.73 42.28 -12.71
C ILE A 459 -9.26 42.43 -12.83
N TYR A 460 -9.79 43.64 -12.70
CA TYR A 460 -11.22 43.89 -12.87
C TYR A 460 -11.71 43.50 -14.27
N THR A 461 -10.99 43.94 -15.30
CA THR A 461 -11.32 43.63 -16.70
C THR A 461 -11.33 42.12 -16.92
N ALA A 462 -10.36 41.39 -16.37
CA ALA A 462 -10.31 39.93 -16.43
C ALA A 462 -11.50 39.28 -15.71
N LEU A 463 -11.82 39.70 -14.48
CA LEU A 463 -12.97 39.18 -13.72
C LEU A 463 -14.29 39.38 -14.46
N LYS A 464 -14.51 40.57 -15.01
CA LYS A 464 -15.72 40.87 -15.79
C LYS A 464 -15.82 39.97 -17.02
N LYS A 465 -14.74 39.84 -17.80
CA LYS A 465 -14.69 38.97 -18.99
C LYS A 465 -14.94 37.50 -18.65
N ILE A 466 -14.34 37.01 -17.56
CA ILE A 466 -14.55 35.62 -17.10
C ILE A 466 -16.01 35.44 -16.68
N SER A 467 -16.58 36.35 -15.90
CA SER A 467 -17.96 36.27 -15.44
C SER A 467 -18.96 36.32 -16.61
N GLU A 468 -18.76 37.19 -17.59
CA GLU A 468 -19.56 37.22 -18.82
C GLU A 468 -19.48 35.89 -19.58
N THR A 469 -18.28 35.30 -19.67
CA THR A 469 -18.08 34.00 -20.34
C THR A 469 -18.75 32.85 -19.60
N LEU A 470 -18.73 32.85 -18.27
CA LEU A 470 -19.38 31.82 -17.44
C LEU A 470 -20.90 31.98 -17.39
N THR A 471 -21.41 33.20 -17.48
CA THR A 471 -22.85 33.51 -17.42
C THR A 471 -23.54 33.50 -18.77
N GLN A 472 -22.78 33.52 -19.88
CA GLN A 472 -23.31 33.31 -21.23
C GLN A 472 -23.87 31.90 -21.32
N LYS A 473 -25.11 31.74 -20.84
CA LYS A 473 -25.90 30.52 -20.97
C LYS A 473 -25.84 30.14 -22.43
N CYS A 474 -25.45 28.90 -22.72
CA CYS A 474 -25.70 28.34 -24.04
C CYS A 474 -27.22 28.38 -24.24
N THR A 475 -27.71 29.40 -24.93
CA THR A 475 -29.08 29.46 -25.40
C THR A 475 -29.19 28.43 -26.50
N HIS A 476 -29.51 27.21 -26.11
CA HIS A 476 -29.96 26.21 -27.05
C HIS A 476 -31.32 26.67 -27.56
N PRO A 477 -31.53 26.75 -28.88
CA PRO A 477 -32.87 26.93 -29.43
C PRO A 477 -33.77 25.88 -28.77
N LEU A 478 -34.90 26.30 -28.20
CA LEU A 478 -35.88 25.37 -27.65
C LEU A 478 -36.29 24.41 -28.75
N TYR A 479 -35.78 23.17 -28.68
CA TYR A 479 -36.07 22.10 -29.62
C TYR A 479 -37.50 21.61 -29.36
N SER A 480 -38.50 22.35 -29.85
CA SER A 480 -39.91 21.99 -29.77
C SER A 480 -40.45 21.36 -31.07
N GLN A 481 -39.58 20.98 -32.03
CA GLN A 481 -40.01 20.45 -33.33
C GLN A 481 -39.43 19.08 -33.72
N TYR A 482 -38.61 18.44 -32.88
CA TYR A 482 -38.21 17.05 -33.13
C TYR A 482 -38.66 16.16 -31.96
N GLY A 483 -39.61 15.28 -32.26
CA GLY A 483 -40.17 14.33 -31.31
C GLY A 483 -39.08 13.42 -30.73
N SER A 484 -39.03 13.35 -29.40
CA SER A 484 -38.52 12.27 -28.55
C SER A 484 -37.49 11.27 -29.13
N SER A 485 -36.40 11.74 -29.72
CA SER A 485 -35.16 10.97 -29.86
C SER A 485 -34.03 11.75 -29.20
N LEU A 486 -33.46 11.16 -28.15
CA LEU A 486 -32.49 11.73 -27.22
C LEU A 486 -31.36 12.56 -27.86
N CYS A 487 -30.99 13.61 -27.13
CA CYS A 487 -29.74 14.38 -27.13
C CYS A 487 -28.45 13.62 -27.53
N LEU A 488 -28.28 13.31 -28.82
CA LEU A 488 -26.98 12.98 -29.42
C LEU A 488 -26.37 14.19 -30.13
N GLU A 489 -27.18 15.16 -30.59
CA GLU A 489 -26.67 16.42 -31.17
C GLU A 489 -26.04 17.37 -30.13
N TYR A 490 -26.43 17.27 -28.84
CA TYR A 490 -25.75 17.99 -27.76
C TYR A 490 -24.29 17.55 -27.63
N ASN A 491 -23.99 16.28 -27.88
CA ASN A 491 -22.62 15.79 -27.96
C ASN A 491 -21.97 16.10 -29.32
N ARG A 492 -22.72 16.10 -30.42
CA ARG A 492 -22.15 16.32 -31.77
C ARG A 492 -21.63 17.75 -31.99
N CYS A 493 -22.41 18.79 -31.65
CA CYS A 493 -21.91 20.18 -31.72
C CYS A 493 -20.83 20.47 -30.66
N TYR A 494 -20.77 19.70 -29.58
CA TYR A 494 -19.75 19.80 -28.54
C TYR A 494 -18.43 19.16 -28.97
N ILE A 495 -18.50 18.01 -29.65
CA ILE A 495 -17.37 17.29 -30.23
C ILE A 495 -16.82 18.09 -31.43
N ASP A 496 -17.67 18.50 -32.36
CA ASP A 496 -17.24 19.17 -33.60
C ASP A 496 -16.68 20.58 -33.37
N LYS A 497 -17.10 21.29 -32.30
CA LYS A 497 -16.64 22.67 -32.04
C LYS A 497 -15.49 22.78 -31.02
N TYR A 498 -15.32 21.79 -30.13
CA TYR A 498 -14.39 21.89 -29.00
C TYR A 498 -13.49 20.67 -28.77
N ILE A 499 -13.68 19.59 -29.53
CA ILE A 499 -12.75 18.45 -29.55
C ILE A 499 -11.92 18.46 -30.84
N PHE A 500 -12.45 19.00 -31.96
CA PHE A 500 -11.70 19.14 -33.22
C PHE A 500 -11.84 20.54 -33.85
N PRO A 501 -11.29 21.62 -33.25
CA PRO A 501 -11.00 22.80 -34.05
C PRO A 501 -9.85 22.45 -35.00
N ASP A 502 -9.91 22.94 -36.23
CA ASP A 502 -8.94 22.67 -37.30
C ASP A 502 -7.49 22.59 -36.80
N ASN A 503 -6.85 21.47 -37.14
CA ASN A 503 -5.50 21.09 -36.79
C ASN A 503 -4.47 22.03 -37.43
N GLU A 504 -3.52 22.51 -36.64
CA GLU A 504 -2.11 22.59 -37.08
C GLU A 504 -1.06 22.39 -35.96
N ASP A 505 -1.39 22.44 -34.66
CA ASP A 505 -0.35 22.34 -33.59
C ASP A 505 -0.69 21.47 -32.34
N LEU A 506 -1.52 20.42 -32.45
CA LEU A 506 -1.77 19.49 -31.33
C LEU A 506 -1.09 18.14 -31.55
N THR A 507 0.24 18.10 -31.38
CA THR A 507 1.02 16.84 -31.31
C THR A 507 1.74 16.60 -29.98
N GLU A 508 1.51 17.39 -28.92
CA GLU A 508 2.17 17.14 -27.63
C GLU A 508 1.17 17.14 -26.45
N ASP A 509 1.07 15.95 -25.82
CA ASP A 509 0.57 15.66 -24.48
C ASP A 509 -0.91 15.93 -24.14
N PHE A 510 -1.81 15.09 -24.65
CA PHE A 510 -3.15 14.90 -24.08
C PHE A 510 -3.22 13.61 -23.25
N ASP A 511 -2.87 13.68 -21.97
CA ASP A 511 -2.97 12.57 -21.02
C ASP A 511 -4.38 12.57 -20.37
N PHE A 512 -5.20 11.54 -20.65
CA PHE A 512 -6.46 11.30 -19.95
C PHE A 512 -6.16 10.90 -18.50
N GLY A 513 -5.94 11.92 -17.65
CA GLY A 513 -5.55 11.77 -16.24
C GLY A 513 -6.55 11.04 -15.34
N THR A 514 -7.70 10.62 -15.88
CA THR A 514 -8.66 9.68 -15.32
C THR A 514 -9.17 8.85 -16.49
N GLY A 515 -8.83 7.56 -16.53
CA GLY A 515 -9.22 6.69 -17.64
C GLY A 515 -10.74 6.57 -17.77
N PRO A 516 -11.27 6.15 -18.93
CA PRO A 516 -12.70 5.89 -19.16
C PRO A 516 -13.32 4.80 -18.26
N PHE A 517 -12.56 4.22 -17.32
CA PHE A 517 -13.04 3.23 -16.38
C PHE A 517 -13.68 3.83 -15.11
N ASP A 518 -13.33 5.05 -14.71
CA ASP A 518 -14.09 5.77 -13.65
C ASP A 518 -15.51 6.10 -14.13
N PHE A 519 -15.66 6.27 -15.45
CA PHE A 519 -16.96 6.44 -16.10
C PHE A 519 -17.84 5.17 -15.99
N LEU A 520 -17.28 3.96 -15.91
CA LEU A 520 -18.08 2.73 -15.74
C LEU A 520 -18.32 2.38 -14.27
N ASN A 521 -17.33 2.59 -13.39
CA ASN A 521 -17.47 2.28 -11.96
C ASN A 521 -18.50 3.15 -11.24
N TYR A 522 -18.75 4.38 -11.69
CA TYR A 522 -19.80 5.23 -11.11
C TYR A 522 -21.23 4.74 -11.47
N TYR A 523 -21.40 4.03 -12.59
CA TYR A 523 -22.71 3.56 -13.06
C TYR A 523 -23.08 2.16 -12.55
N ASP A 524 -22.13 1.36 -12.07
CA ASP A 524 -22.36 -0.02 -11.60
C ASP A 524 -23.26 -0.11 -10.34
N HIS A 525 -23.53 1.02 -9.68
CA HIS A 525 -24.45 1.09 -8.54
C HIS A 525 -25.82 1.71 -8.86
N THR A 526 -26.07 2.13 -10.11
CA THR A 526 -27.33 2.78 -10.50
C THR A 526 -27.97 2.23 -11.78
N LEU A 527 -27.28 1.39 -12.56
CA LEU A 527 -27.86 0.73 -13.73
C LEU A 527 -28.36 -0.67 -13.39
N ASP A 528 -29.67 -0.87 -13.52
CA ASP A 528 -30.25 -2.19 -13.61
C ASP A 528 -29.99 -2.78 -15.01
N PHE A 529 -29.03 -3.70 -15.11
CA PHE A 529 -28.73 -4.41 -16.36
C PHE A 529 -29.80 -5.44 -16.76
N SER A 530 -30.92 -5.53 -16.04
CA SER A 530 -32.09 -6.28 -16.51
C SER A 530 -32.71 -5.68 -17.78
N ASP A 531 -32.46 -4.39 -18.06
CA ASP A 531 -32.83 -3.77 -19.32
C ASP A 531 -31.79 -4.07 -20.41
N SER A 532 -32.08 -5.11 -21.19
CA SER A 532 -31.32 -5.50 -22.38
C SER A 532 -30.99 -4.33 -23.32
N SER A 533 -31.81 -3.27 -23.36
CA SER A 533 -31.59 -2.13 -24.24
C SER A 533 -30.44 -1.23 -23.79
N VAL A 534 -30.07 -1.22 -22.50
CA VAL A 534 -28.91 -0.51 -21.97
C VAL A 534 -27.63 -1.28 -22.28
N TYR A 535 -27.66 -2.61 -22.09
CA TYR A 535 -26.53 -3.49 -22.41
C TYR A 535 -26.15 -3.44 -23.90
N TYR A 536 -27.12 -3.56 -24.81
CA TYR A 536 -26.86 -3.47 -26.25
C TYR A 536 -26.39 -2.09 -26.70
N ARG A 537 -26.80 -1.01 -25.99
CA ARG A 537 -26.35 0.36 -26.31
C ARG A 537 -24.94 0.66 -25.83
N VAL A 538 -24.57 0.22 -24.62
CA VAL A 538 -23.18 0.32 -24.13
C VAL A 538 -22.26 -0.54 -25.00
N ARG A 539 -22.69 -1.74 -25.35
CA ARG A 539 -21.97 -2.62 -26.29
C ARG A 539 -21.80 -1.98 -27.66
N SER A 540 -22.85 -1.43 -28.25
CA SER A 540 -22.78 -0.78 -29.57
C SER A 540 -21.90 0.48 -29.56
N PHE A 541 -21.90 1.25 -28.46
CA PHE A 541 -20.98 2.37 -28.26
C PHE A 541 -19.52 1.89 -28.14
N VAL A 542 -19.26 0.83 -27.39
CA VAL A 542 -17.93 0.24 -27.26
C VAL A 542 -17.47 -0.39 -28.58
N GLU A 543 -18.34 -1.06 -29.32
CA GLU A 543 -18.03 -1.68 -30.63
C GLU A 543 -17.80 -0.62 -31.72
N SER A 544 -18.57 0.47 -31.74
CA SER A 544 -18.39 1.52 -32.77
C SER A 544 -17.15 2.39 -32.56
N TYR A 545 -16.66 2.51 -31.32
CA TYR A 545 -15.48 3.29 -30.99
C TYR A 545 -14.24 2.44 -30.69
N GLY A 546 -14.42 1.14 -30.42
CA GLY A 546 -13.37 0.20 -30.07
C GLY A 546 -12.45 -0.15 -31.25
N GLU A 547 -12.96 -0.21 -32.48
CA GLU A 547 -12.11 -0.56 -33.63
C GLU A 547 -11.05 0.51 -33.94
N LYS A 548 -11.32 1.79 -33.62
CA LYS A 548 -10.35 2.89 -33.77
C LYS A 548 -9.42 3.03 -32.55
N PHE A 549 -9.81 2.48 -31.40
CA PHE A 549 -9.03 2.51 -30.17
C PHE A 549 -8.05 1.32 -30.06
N ILE A 550 -8.36 0.20 -30.72
CA ILE A 550 -7.53 -1.01 -30.74
C ILE A 550 -6.28 -0.85 -31.64
N SER A 551 -6.29 0.02 -32.67
CA SER A 551 -5.07 0.28 -33.46
C SER A 551 -3.99 1.01 -32.65
N ASP A 552 -4.40 1.92 -31.76
CA ASP A 552 -3.50 2.79 -31.00
C ASP A 552 -3.01 2.14 -29.69
N ILE A 553 -3.52 0.95 -29.36
CA ILE A 553 -3.13 0.13 -28.19
C ILE A 553 -2.10 -0.96 -28.53
N SER A 554 -1.66 -1.06 -29.79
CA SER A 554 -0.70 -2.09 -30.22
C SER A 554 0.68 -2.07 -29.52
N ASP A 555 0.96 -1.08 -28.65
CA ASP A 555 2.15 -1.02 -27.78
C ASP A 555 1.87 -1.22 -26.27
N VAL A 556 0.69 -1.71 -25.87
CA VAL A 556 0.38 -2.04 -24.47
C VAL A 556 0.39 -3.55 -24.27
N ASP A 557 1.41 -4.06 -23.57
CA ASP A 557 1.55 -5.45 -23.14
C ASP A 557 0.32 -5.93 -22.34
N TYR A 558 -0.62 -6.56 -23.03
CA TYR A 558 -1.70 -7.33 -22.41
C TYR A 558 -1.17 -8.73 -22.06
N TYR A 559 -1.25 -9.07 -20.78
CA TYR A 559 -0.98 -10.43 -20.28
C TYR A 559 -1.93 -11.43 -20.96
N LYS A 560 -1.37 -12.20 -21.89
CA LYS A 560 -1.95 -13.46 -22.36
C LYS A 560 -1.98 -14.43 -21.18
N ILE A 561 -3.17 -14.79 -20.72
CA ILE A 561 -3.37 -16.00 -19.93
C ILE A 561 -3.40 -17.14 -20.96
N GLY A 562 -2.36 -17.95 -20.97
CA GLY A 562 -2.23 -19.10 -21.86
C GLY A 562 -1.22 -20.07 -21.27
N GLU A 563 -1.62 -21.34 -21.28
CA GLU A 563 -1.01 -22.54 -20.72
C GLU A 563 0.52 -22.61 -20.81
N GLU A 564 1.13 -23.07 -19.71
CA GLU A 564 2.50 -23.54 -19.67
C GLU A 564 2.57 -24.85 -20.47
N ASP A 565 3.34 -24.85 -21.56
CA ASP A 565 3.83 -26.07 -22.19
C ASP A 565 5.35 -26.09 -22.02
N GLU A 566 5.82 -27.10 -21.29
CA GLU A 566 7.22 -27.37 -21.04
C GLU A 566 7.89 -27.85 -22.33
N THR A 567 8.85 -27.10 -22.87
CA THR A 567 9.98 -27.72 -23.60
C THR A 567 11.22 -26.82 -23.60
N GLU A 568 12.31 -27.41 -23.14
CA GLU A 568 13.68 -26.89 -23.24
C GLU A 568 14.18 -26.96 -24.70
N GLY A 569 14.99 -25.99 -25.14
CA GLY A 569 15.90 -26.22 -26.28
C GLY A 569 16.39 -25.01 -27.10
N LEU A 570 17.62 -24.57 -26.79
CA LEU A 570 18.75 -24.21 -27.68
C LEU A 570 18.62 -23.18 -28.84
N GLY A 571 19.75 -22.50 -29.08
CA GLY A 571 19.91 -21.26 -29.87
C GLY A 571 19.88 -21.35 -31.41
N PRO A 572 20.20 -20.23 -32.11
CA PRO A 572 19.63 -19.89 -33.40
C PRO A 572 20.41 -20.47 -34.58
N GLY A 573 19.66 -21.00 -35.57
CA GLY A 573 20.21 -21.42 -36.85
C GLY A 573 19.15 -21.57 -37.94
N ALA A 574 19.25 -20.69 -38.94
CA ALA A 574 18.84 -20.83 -40.34
C ALA A 574 17.36 -20.99 -40.75
N ILE A 575 17.01 -20.09 -41.68
CA ILE A 575 15.80 -19.97 -42.49
C ILE A 575 15.71 -21.10 -43.52
N THR A 576 14.53 -21.70 -43.69
CA THR A 576 13.94 -22.07 -45.00
C THR A 576 12.43 -22.31 -44.86
N GLY A 577 11.64 -21.68 -45.72
CA GLY A 577 10.18 -21.79 -45.73
C GLY A 577 9.67 -23.01 -46.48
N ILE A 578 8.51 -23.51 -46.06
CA ILE A 578 7.62 -24.38 -46.85
C ILE A 578 6.16 -23.95 -46.57
N SER A 579 5.42 -23.93 -47.66
CA SER A 579 4.02 -23.57 -47.90
C SER A 579 3.00 -24.36 -47.08
N VAL A 580 1.94 -23.68 -46.65
CA VAL A 580 0.71 -24.29 -46.10
C VAL A 580 -0.14 -24.80 -47.26
N ALA A 581 -0.39 -26.11 -47.30
CA ALA A 581 -1.46 -26.70 -48.11
C ALA A 581 -2.68 -26.97 -47.21
N SER A 582 -3.82 -26.45 -47.64
CA SER A 582 -5.13 -26.72 -47.05
C SER A 582 -5.67 -28.09 -47.48
N LEU A 583 -6.08 -28.92 -46.51
CA LEU A 583 -7.15 -29.93 -46.64
C LEU A 583 -7.69 -30.11 -45.20
N GLY A 584 -8.99 -30.04 -44.90
CA GLY A 584 -10.11 -30.50 -45.68
C GLY A 584 -10.65 -31.78 -45.06
N THR A 585 -11.56 -31.60 -44.09
CA THR A 585 -12.60 -32.53 -43.57
C THR A 585 -12.69 -33.98 -44.08
N GLY A 586 -12.81 -34.91 -43.13
CA GLY A 586 -13.37 -36.27 -43.25
C GLY A 586 -12.72 -37.20 -42.22
N GLY A 587 -13.35 -38.02 -41.39
CA GLY A 587 -14.72 -38.52 -41.28
C GLY A 587 -14.66 -39.96 -40.77
N GLY A 588 -15.23 -40.26 -39.58
CA GLY A 588 -15.45 -41.62 -39.02
C GLY A 588 -14.17 -42.37 -38.57
N LEU A 589 -14.14 -43.27 -37.57
CA LEU A 589 -15.14 -44.18 -37.03
C LEU A 589 -14.65 -44.76 -35.67
N MET A 590 -15.60 -45.11 -34.78
CA MET A 590 -15.58 -46.17 -33.73
C MET A 590 -14.36 -46.39 -32.82
N GLY A 591 -14.60 -46.21 -31.51
CA GLY A 591 -13.85 -46.84 -30.43
C GLY A 591 -14.71 -46.95 -29.17
N PHE A 592 -15.23 -48.15 -28.91
CA PHE A 592 -16.01 -48.54 -27.73
C PHE A 592 -15.22 -48.35 -26.42
N GLY A 593 -15.90 -47.87 -25.36
CA GLY A 593 -15.41 -47.87 -23.98
C GLY A 593 -16.55 -47.66 -22.99
N ILE A 594 -17.17 -48.75 -22.56
CA ILE A 594 -18.28 -48.77 -21.59
C ILE A 594 -17.72 -48.86 -20.15
N TRP A 595 -18.12 -47.88 -19.33
CA TRP A 595 -18.51 -47.91 -17.90
C TRP A 595 -17.57 -48.50 -16.83
N LYS A 596 -17.28 -47.67 -15.82
CA LYS A 596 -17.71 -47.93 -14.42
C LYS A 596 -18.08 -46.61 -13.71
N LEU A 597 -19.38 -46.40 -13.53
CA LEU A 597 -19.97 -45.55 -12.49
C LEU A 597 -20.12 -46.40 -11.24
N TRP A 598 -19.90 -45.83 -10.05
CA TRP A 598 -20.81 -45.98 -8.90
C TRP A 598 -20.65 -44.84 -7.87
N PRO A 599 -21.73 -44.47 -7.16
CA PRO A 599 -21.89 -43.25 -6.36
C PRO A 599 -21.80 -43.53 -4.84
N VAL A 600 -22.13 -42.52 -4.00
CA VAL A 600 -22.60 -42.53 -2.57
C VAL A 600 -21.84 -41.43 -1.79
N PHE A 601 -22.40 -40.57 -0.92
CA PHE A 601 -23.75 -40.07 -0.58
C PHE A 601 -23.52 -38.75 0.18
N ALA A 602 -24.52 -37.85 0.16
CA ALA A 602 -24.63 -36.75 1.10
C ALA A 602 -25.15 -37.24 2.46
N ALA A 603 -24.72 -36.61 3.56
CA ALA A 603 -25.49 -36.56 4.79
C ALA A 603 -25.24 -35.23 5.51
N LEU A 604 -26.33 -34.48 5.68
CA LEU A 604 -26.50 -33.36 6.59
C LEU A 604 -26.55 -33.87 8.03
N LEU A 605 -25.70 -33.31 8.90
CA LEU A 605 -25.97 -32.91 10.28
C LEU A 605 -24.89 -31.93 10.75
#